data_AF-A0A2E2RUF5-F1
#
_entry.id   AF-A0A2E2RUF5-F1
#
_cell.length_a   1.000
_cell.length_b   1.000
_cell.length_c   1.000
_cell.angle_alpha   90.00
_cell.angle_beta   90.00
_cell.angle_gamma   90.00
#
_symmetry.space_group_name_H-M   'P 1'
#
loop_
_entity.id
_entity.type
_entity.pdbx_description
1 polymer ?
#
loop_
_entity_poly.entity_id
_entity_poly.type
_entity_poly.pdbx_seq_one_letter_code
_entity_poly.pdbx_strand_id
1 'polypeptide(L)' 'MNRVVVIAEIALAGALVGLLIGPDSLDQFVGMTYPNSVAVNVMAGIAIGAILGTIATFFQSQSE' A
#
# COMPACT_ATOMS: atom_id res chain seq x y z
N MET A 1 -14.08 14.50 -5.50
CA MET A 1 -13.49 14.14 -4.17
C MET A 1 -12.10 14.76 -4.08
N ASN A 2 -11.61 15.20 -2.91
CA ASN A 2 -10.27 15.79 -2.82
C ASN A 2 -9.21 14.71 -3.15
N ARG A 3 -8.30 15.00 -4.08
CA ARG A 3 -7.23 14.08 -4.52
C ARG A 3 -6.43 13.51 -3.35
N VAL A 4 -6.15 14.35 -2.36
CA VAL A 4 -5.40 13.94 -1.16
C VAL A 4 -6.17 12.91 -0.33
N VAL A 5 -7.50 13.03 -0.27
CA VAL A 5 -8.37 12.08 0.46
C VAL A 5 -8.38 10.71 -0.24
N VAL A 6 -8.53 10.69 -1.57
CA VAL A 6 -8.45 9.46 -2.38
C VAL A 6 -7.13 8.73 -2.15
N ILE A 7 -6.01 9.47 -2.19
CA ILE A 7 -4.68 8.91 -1.97
C ILE A 7 -4.56 8.33 -0.55
N ALA A 8 -5.05 9.06 0.47
CA ALA A 8 -5.00 8.62 1.85
C ALA A 8 -5.85 7.36 2.09
N GLU A 9 -7.04 7.26 1.50
CA GLU A 9 -7.91 6.08 1.61
C GLU A 9 -7.26 4.85 0.97
N ILE A 10 -6.65 4.99 -0.20
CA ILE A 10 -6.00 3.87 -0.88
C ILE A 10 -4.68 3.50 -0.18
N ALA A 11 -3.94 4.46 0.37
CA ALA A 11 -2.79 4.19 1.23
C ALA A 11 -3.19 3.43 2.50
N LEU A 12 -4.30 3.82 3.14
CA LEU A 12 -4.85 3.12 4.30
C LEU A 12 -5.30 1.70 3.93
N ALA A 13 -5.99 1.53 2.80
CA ALA A 13 -6.36 0.21 2.30
C ALA A 13 -5.12 -0.67 2.06
N GLY A 14 -4.05 -0.11 1.48
CA GLY A 14 -2.77 -0.77 1.34
C GLY A 14 -2.14 -1.18 2.67
N ALA A 15 -2.19 -0.32 3.69
CA ALA A 15 -1.72 -0.63 5.04
C ALA A 15 -2.47 -1.82 5.66
N LEU A 16 -3.80 -1.82 5.53
CA LEU A 16 -4.67 -2.89 6.03
C LEU A 16 -4.39 -4.22 5.30
N VAL A 17 -4.19 -4.17 3.98
CA VAL A 17 -3.74 -5.35 3.22
C VAL A 17 -2.39 -5.83 3.74
N GLY A 18 -1.44 -4.93 4.02
CA GLY A 18 -0.16 -5.22 4.64
C GLY A 18 -0.26 -5.92 6.01
N LEU A 19 -1.31 -5.67 6.78
CA LEU A 19 -1.61 -6.39 8.03
C LEU A 19 -2.24 -7.78 7.80
N LEU A 20 -2.88 -8.00 6.65
CA LEU A 20 -3.56 -9.25 6.32
C LEU A 20 -2.65 -10.28 5.66
N ILE A 21 -1.55 -9.86 5.03
CA ILE A 21 -0.51 -10.77 4.54
C ILE A 21 0.25 -11.37 5.71
N GLY A 22 0.45 -12.69 5.69
CA GLY A 22 1.14 -13.41 6.77
C GLY A 22 2.51 -12.79 7.07
N PRO A 23 2.97 -12.80 8.33
CA PRO A 23 4.13 -12.02 8.77
C PRO A 23 5.36 -12.27 7.90
N ASP A 24 5.65 -13.53 7.56
CA ASP A 24 6.83 -13.89 6.79
C ASP A 24 6.58 -13.98 5.26
N SER A 25 5.39 -13.64 4.78
CA SER A 25 5.01 -13.87 3.38
C SER A 25 5.82 -13.02 2.39
N LEU A 26 6.02 -11.74 2.69
CA LEU A 26 6.88 -10.85 1.90
C LEU A 26 8.36 -11.21 2.05
N ASP A 27 8.79 -11.56 3.26
CA ASP A 27 10.15 -12.02 3.55
C ASP A 27 10.53 -13.24 2.70
N GLN A 28 9.63 -14.23 2.63
CA GLN A 28 9.78 -15.43 1.79
C GLN A 28 9.74 -15.10 0.29
N PHE A 29 8.89 -14.17 -0.13
CA PHE A 29 8.78 -13.74 -1.53
C PHE A 29 10.06 -13.05 -2.01
N VAL A 30 10.66 -12.20 -1.17
CA VAL A 30 11.86 -11.43 -1.51
C VAL A 30 13.15 -12.18 -1.16
N GLY A 31 13.06 -13.26 -0.37
CA GLY A 31 14.22 -14.05 0.08
C GLY A 31 15.08 -13.33 1.13
N MET A 32 14.49 -12.39 1.88
CA MET A 32 15.15 -11.61 2.92
C MET A 32 14.41 -11.76 4.24
N THR A 33 15.13 -11.84 5.35
CA THR A 33 14.53 -11.93 6.68
C THR A 33 14.66 -10.60 7.40
N TYR A 34 13.55 -10.04 7.84
CA TYR A 34 13.54 -8.78 8.58
C TYR A 34 13.29 -9.01 10.08
N PRO A 35 13.84 -8.16 10.97
CA PRO A 35 13.56 -8.25 12.41
C PRO A 35 12.09 -7.98 12.76
N ASN A 36 11.36 -7.28 11.89
CA ASN A 36 9.94 -6.97 12.05
C ASN A 36 9.23 -7.02 10.69
N SER A 37 8.95 -8.23 10.24
CA SER A 37 8.32 -8.50 8.94
C SER A 37 6.91 -7.90 8.85
N VAL A 38 6.15 -7.87 9.95
CA VAL A 38 4.83 -7.21 9.98
C VAL A 38 4.95 -5.71 9.67
N ALA A 39 5.89 -5.01 10.29
CA ALA A 39 6.09 -3.59 10.01
C ALA A 39 6.52 -3.36 8.56
N VAL A 40 7.36 -4.23 8.00
CA VAL A 40 7.76 -4.18 6.58
C VAL A 40 6.54 -4.38 5.68
N ASN A 41 5.68 -5.34 5.97
CA ASN A 41 4.46 -5.61 5.18
C ASN A 41 3.51 -4.41 5.18
N VAL A 42 3.32 -3.79 6.34
CA VAL A 42 2.49 -2.57 6.48
C VAL A 42 3.09 -1.41 5.72
N MET A 43 4.40 -1.18 5.85
CA MET A 43 5.09 -0.09 5.14
C MET A 43 5.06 -0.29 3.63
N ALA A 44 5.28 -1.52 3.15
CA ALA A 44 5.16 -1.88 1.75
C ALA A 44 3.73 -1.66 1.25
N GLY A 45 2.73 -2.10 2.02
CA GLY A 45 1.33 -1.88 1.74
C GLY A 45 0.96 -0.40 1.63
N ILE A 46 1.39 0.44 2.58
CA ILE A 46 1.20 1.90 2.54
C ILE A 46 1.83 2.50 1.28
N ALA A 47 3.08 2.14 0.99
CA ALA A 47 3.79 2.67 -0.17
C ALA A 47 3.10 2.30 -1.49
N ILE A 48 2.70 1.04 -1.65
CA ILE A 48 1.94 0.56 -2.81
C ILE A 48 0.60 1.29 -2.89
N GLY A 49 -0.14 1.39 -1.79
CA GLY A 49 -1.43 2.08 -1.74
C GLY A 49 -1.32 3.57 -2.10
N ALA A 50 -0.29 4.26 -1.61
CA ALA A 50 -0.07 5.68 -1.94
C ALA A 50 0.24 5.89 -3.44
N ILE A 51 1.04 5.00 -4.03
CA ILE A 51 1.35 5.02 -5.47
C ILE A 51 0.07 4.77 -6.28
N LEU A 52 -0.70 3.72 -5.93
CA LEU A 52 -1.95 3.39 -6.61
C LEU A 52 -2.98 4.51 -6.46
N GLY A 53 -3.06 5.15 -5.29
CA GLY A 53 -3.94 6.29 -5.07
C GLY A 53 -3.56 7.49 -5.92
N THR A 54 -2.26 7.75 -6.07
CA THR A 54 -1.78 8.81 -6.96
C THR A 54 -2.17 8.50 -8.40
N ILE A 55 -1.92 7.27 -8.87
CA ILE A 55 -2.31 6.80 -10.19
C ILE A 55 -3.83 6.94 -10.40
N ALA A 56 -4.65 6.51 -9.44
CA ALA A 56 -6.11 6.61 -9.51
C ALA A 56 -6.58 8.06 -9.66
N THR A 57 -5.96 9.01 -8.96
CA THR A 57 -6.31 10.44 -9.11
C THR A 57 -5.93 11.02 -10.48
N PHE A 58 -4.84 10.54 -11.09
CA PHE A 58 -4.49 10.92 -12.47
C PHE A 58 -5.51 10.40 -13.48
N PHE A 59 -5.93 9.14 -13.36
CA PHE A 59 -6.94 8.57 -14.27
C PHE A 59 -8.33 9.16 -14.08
N GLN A 60 -8.73 9.48 -12.84
CA GLN A 60 -9.99 10.20 -12.59
C GLN A 60 -10.02 11.56 -13.29
N SER A 61 -8.91 12.30 -13.31
CA SER A 61 -8.87 13.60 -13.99
C SER A 61 -8.98 13.54 -15.52
N GLN A 62 -8.83 12.36 -16.13
CA GLN A 62 -8.98 12.16 -17.58
C GLN A 62 -10.38 11.65 -17.97
N SER A 63 -11.18 11.25 -16.98
CA SER A 63 -12.55 10.73 -17.15
C SER A 63 -13.62 11.80 -16.96
N GLU A 64 -13.24 12.97 -16.44
CA GLU A 64 -14.07 14.18 -16.36
C GLU A 64 -13.85 15.06 -17.59
#